data_AF-A0A4Q5KXY3-F1
#
_entry.id   AF-A0A4Q5KXY3-F1
#
_cell.length_a   1.000
_cell.length_b   1.000
_cell.length_c   1.000
_cell.angle_alpha   90.00
_cell.angle_beta   90.00
_cell.angle_gamma   90.00
#
_symmetry.space_group_name_H-M   'P 1'
#
loop_
_entity.id
_entity.type
_entity.pdbx_description
1 polymer ?
#
loop_
_entity_poly.entity_id
_entity_poly.type
_entity_poly.pdbx_seq_one_letter_code
_entity_poly.pdbx_strand_id
1 'polypeptide(L)'
;MISCHINEKAFYSTTGVEFRSLLGIKFCSIAIRNLESIKEEIGEVIEHSPLIHKLKGIASSCGFIEAECLCKKLEGYGDIIKPNILIKTLDELIVLMLMALKSNIEVI
;
A
#
# COMPACT_ATOMS: atom_id res chain seq x y z
N MET A 1 12.98 9.88 3.49
CA MET A 1 12.32 8.81 4.28
C MET A 1 10.85 8.84 3.90
N ILE A 2 10.31 7.76 3.36
CA ILE A 2 8.88 7.69 3.01
C ILE A 2 8.10 7.60 4.33
N SER A 3 7.12 8.46 4.53
CA SER A 3 6.19 8.37 5.66
C SER A 3 4.84 7.84 5.16
N CYS A 4 4.41 6.69 5.68
CA CYS A 4 3.08 6.14 5.38
C CYS A 4 2.13 6.49 6.53
N HIS A 5 1.49 7.66 6.43
CA HIS A 5 0.44 8.06 7.35
C HIS A 5 -0.93 7.75 6.75
N ILE A 6 -1.84 7.24 7.56
CA ILE A 6 -3.22 6.97 7.14
C ILE A 6 -4.02 8.27 7.24
N ASN A 7 -4.54 8.72 6.11
CA ASN A 7 -5.52 9.79 6.09
C ASN A 7 -6.94 9.20 6.21
N GLU A 8 -7.52 9.24 7.41
CA GLU A 8 -8.86 8.69 7.68
C GLU A 8 -9.95 9.32 6.80
N LYS A 9 -9.82 10.61 6.42
CA LYS A 9 -10.76 11.28 5.51
C LYS A 9 -10.64 10.73 4.08
N ALA A 10 -9.43 10.48 3.61
CA ALA A 10 -9.21 9.84 2.31
C ALA A 10 -9.72 8.41 2.32
N PHE A 11 -9.48 7.65 3.40
CA PHE A 11 -10.04 6.31 3.61
C PHE A 11 -11.57 6.33 3.49
N TYR A 12 -12.24 7.21 4.23
CA TYR A 12 -13.70 7.36 4.18
C TYR A 12 -14.18 7.77 2.79
N SER A 13 -13.51 8.72 2.14
CA SER A 13 -13.88 9.17 0.80
C SER A 13 -13.77 8.07 -0.26
N THR A 14 -12.81 7.14 -0.11
CA THR A 14 -12.60 6.05 -1.07
C THR A 14 -13.50 4.84 -0.78
N THR A 15 -13.75 4.54 0.49
CA THR A 15 -14.42 3.29 0.91
C THR A 15 -15.87 3.48 1.38
N GLY A 16 -16.26 4.70 1.77
CA GLY A 16 -17.52 5.00 2.44
C GLY A 16 -17.61 4.49 3.88
N VAL A 17 -16.48 4.04 4.46
CA VAL A 17 -16.42 3.41 5.78
C VAL A 17 -15.59 4.24 6.75
N GLU A 18 -16.06 4.39 7.98
CA GLU A 18 -15.28 5.01 9.05
C GLU A 18 -14.09 4.12 9.42
N PHE A 19 -12.88 4.70 9.43
CA PHE A 19 -11.64 3.95 9.62
C PHE A 19 -11.63 3.14 10.93
N ARG A 20 -12.14 3.74 12.02
CA ARG A 20 -12.19 3.13 13.36
C ARG A 20 -13.44 2.29 13.64
N SER A 21 -14.25 2.02 12.62
CA SER A 21 -15.41 1.13 12.76
C SER A 21 -15.01 -0.33 12.63
N LEU A 22 -15.89 -1.25 13.06
CA LEU A 22 -15.71 -2.69 12.83
C LEU A 22 -15.51 -3.03 11.33
N LEU A 23 -16.20 -2.31 10.44
CA LEU A 23 -16.03 -2.45 9.00
C LEU A 23 -14.68 -1.90 8.54
N GLY A 24 -14.21 -0.79 9.11
CA GLY A 24 -12.89 -0.22 8.84
C GLY A 24 -11.75 -1.17 9.23
N ILE A 25 -11.85 -1.82 10.39
CA ILE A 25 -10.91 -2.86 10.84
C ILE A 25 -10.89 -4.05 9.87
N LYS A 26 -12.06 -4.49 9.39
CA LYS A 26 -12.16 -5.55 8.38
C LYS A 26 -11.49 -5.13 7.06
N PHE A 27 -11.70 -3.90 6.62
CA PHE A 27 -11.00 -3.34 5.45
C PHE A 27 -9.49 -3.38 5.62
N CYS A 28 -8.99 -2.90 6.77
CA CYS A 28 -7.56 -2.92 7.07
C CYS A 28 -6.99 -4.34 7.12
N SER A 29 -7.76 -5.29 7.66
CA SER A 29 -7.37 -6.71 7.69
C SER A 29 -7.24 -7.30 6.28
N ILE A 30 -8.15 -6.94 5.36
CA ILE A 30 -8.07 -7.36 3.94
C ILE A 30 -6.85 -6.72 3.29
N ALA A 31 -6.62 -5.42 3.53
CA ALA A 31 -5.46 -4.72 3.01
C ALA A 31 -4.13 -5.33 3.48
N ILE A 32 -4.02 -5.70 4.77
CA ILE A 32 -2.85 -6.39 5.32
C ILE A 32 -2.59 -7.71 4.59
N ARG A 33 -3.61 -8.57 4.43
CA ARG A 33 -3.44 -9.85 3.73
C ARG A 33 -3.00 -9.66 2.29
N ASN A 34 -3.56 -8.68 1.59
CA ASN A 34 -3.17 -8.39 0.21
C ASN A 34 -1.74 -7.85 0.13
N LEU A 35 -1.30 -7.02 1.08
CA LEU A 35 0.07 -6.53 1.16
C LEU A 35 1.07 -7.66 1.45
N GLU A 36 0.71 -8.60 2.32
CA GLU A 36 1.53 -9.78 2.61
C GLU A 36 1.67 -10.67 1.36
N SER A 37 0.58 -10.90 0.60
CA SER A 37 0.63 -11.62 -0.69
C SER A 37 1.56 -10.92 -1.69
N ILE A 38 1.42 -9.59 -1.86
CA ILE A 38 2.27 -8.82 -2.78
C ILE A 38 3.75 -8.90 -2.35
N LYS A 39 4.02 -8.92 -1.05
CA LYS A 39 5.38 -9.05 -0.51
C LYS A 39 6.03 -10.37 -0.87
N GLU A 40 5.26 -11.47 -0.88
CA GLU A 40 5.74 -12.78 -1.30
C GLU A 40 5.98 -12.81 -2.83
N GLU A 41 5.09 -12.20 -3.61
CA GLU A 41 5.16 -12.18 -5.08
C GLU A 41 6.32 -11.32 -5.64
N ILE A 42 6.78 -10.29 -4.90
CA ILE A 42 7.66 -9.24 -5.45
C ILE A 42 9.00 -9.74 -5.97
N GLY A 43 9.56 -10.79 -5.35
CA GLY A 43 10.85 -11.38 -5.73
C GLY A 43 10.77 -12.37 -6.89
N GLU A 44 9.55 -12.80 -7.25
CA GLU A 44 9.31 -13.89 -8.20
C GLU A 44 8.77 -13.41 -9.55
N VAL A 45 8.28 -12.17 -9.63
CA VAL A 45 7.66 -11.65 -10.86
C VAL A 45 8.67 -11.11 -11.87
N ILE A 46 8.40 -11.39 -13.15
CA ILE A 46 9.16 -10.87 -14.29
C ILE A 46 8.79 -9.41 -14.58
N GLU A 47 7.53 -9.03 -14.33
CA GLU A 47 7.01 -7.68 -14.54
C GLU A 47 6.39 -7.12 -13.25
N HIS A 48 6.85 -5.94 -12.85
CA HIS A 48 6.38 -5.30 -11.62
C HIS A 48 5.16 -4.38 -11.82
N SER A 49 4.82 -4.02 -13.06
CA SER A 49 3.70 -3.11 -13.36
C SER A 49 2.36 -3.55 -12.75
N PRO A 50 1.94 -4.83 -12.86
CA PRO A 50 0.71 -5.30 -12.21
C PRO A 50 0.76 -5.20 -10.67
N LEU A 51 1.92 -5.46 -10.05
CA LEU A 51 2.10 -5.34 -8.61
C LEU A 51 1.99 -3.87 -8.16
N ILE A 52 2.63 -2.97 -8.90
CA ILE A 52 2.55 -1.52 -8.64
C ILE A 52 1.10 -1.04 -8.74
N HIS A 53 0.35 -1.51 -9.75
CA HIS A 53 -1.06 -1.18 -9.91
C HIS A 53 -1.92 -1.64 -8.72
N LYS A 54 -1.74 -2.89 -8.27
CA LYS A 54 -2.41 -3.42 -7.08
C LYS A 54 -2.05 -2.59 -5.84
N LEU A 55 -0.76 -2.31 -5.63
CA LEU A 55 -0.26 -1.56 -4.48
C LEU A 55 -0.81 -0.14 -4.45
N LYS A 56 -0.90 0.53 -5.61
CA LYS A 56 -1.57 1.83 -5.78
C LYS A 56 -3.03 1.78 -5.32
N GLY A 57 -3.77 0.74 -5.73
CA GLY A 57 -5.18 0.56 -5.33
C GLY A 57 -5.34 0.39 -3.82
N ILE A 58 -4.47 -0.40 -3.19
CA ILE A 58 -4.45 -0.58 -1.72
C ILE A 58 -4.11 0.74 -1.03
N ALA A 59 -3.07 1.44 -1.50
CA ALA A 59 -2.65 2.72 -0.95
C ALA A 59 -3.77 3.76 -0.99
N SER A 60 -4.43 3.89 -2.15
CA SER A 60 -5.57 4.79 -2.33
C SER A 60 -6.75 4.43 -1.41
N SER A 61 -7.10 3.14 -1.33
CA SER A 61 -8.21 2.66 -0.50
C SER A 61 -7.94 2.84 1.00
N CYS A 62 -6.68 2.67 1.41
CA CYS A 62 -6.28 2.80 2.81
C CYS A 62 -5.96 4.24 3.22
N GLY A 63 -6.05 5.21 2.31
CA GLY A 63 -5.73 6.61 2.61
C GLY A 63 -4.23 6.93 2.74
N PHE A 64 -3.35 6.10 2.15
CA PHE A 64 -1.91 6.36 2.09
C PHE A 64 -1.57 7.25 0.87
N ILE A 65 -1.78 8.56 1.01
CA ILE A 65 -1.66 9.51 -0.10
C ILE A 65 -0.24 9.53 -0.70
N GLU A 66 0.79 9.52 0.16
CA GLU A 66 2.19 9.53 -0.28
C GLU A 66 2.56 8.23 -1.00
N ALA A 67 2.09 7.09 -0.48
CA ALA A 67 2.31 5.79 -1.10
C ALA A 67 1.61 5.69 -2.45
N GLU A 68 0.36 6.17 -2.55
CA GLU A 68 -0.38 6.21 -3.81
C GLU A 68 0.36 7.06 -4.86
N CYS A 69 0.84 8.23 -4.46
CA CYS A 69 1.62 9.12 -5.32
C CYS A 69 2.93 8.47 -5.79
N LEU A 70 3.61 7.76 -4.90
CA LEU A 70 4.81 7.01 -5.26
C LEU A 70 4.49 5.89 -6.24
N CYS A 71 3.46 5.08 -5.99
CA CYS A 71 3.04 4.03 -6.92
C CYS A 71 2.69 4.58 -8.30
N LYS A 72 2.02 5.74 -8.41
CA LYS A 72 1.77 6.42 -9.70
C LYS A 72 3.06 6.75 -10.44
N LYS A 73 4.10 7.22 -9.73
CA LYS A 73 5.42 7.48 -10.33
C LYS A 73 6.10 6.19 -10.77
N LEU A 74 6.06 5.14 -9.95
CA LEU A 74 6.65 3.85 -10.29
C LEU A 74 5.94 3.18 -11.47
N GLU A 75 4.63 3.34 -11.59
CA GLU A 75 3.85 2.82 -12.71
C GLU A 75 4.16 3.59 -14.01
N GLY A 76 4.35 4.91 -13.93
CA GLY A 76 4.65 5.74 -15.10
C GLY A 76 6.12 5.73 -15.55
N TYR A 77 7.06 5.47 -14.64
CA TYR A 77 8.50 5.51 -14.93
C TYR A 77 9.22 4.17 -14.69
N GLY A 78 8.48 3.09 -14.43
CA GLY A 78 9.02 1.78 -14.04
C GLY A 78 10.06 1.23 -15.01
N ASP A 79 9.84 1.42 -16.31
CA ASP A 79 10.71 0.93 -17.38
C ASP A 79 12.08 1.62 -17.42
N ILE A 80 12.20 2.80 -16.80
CA ILE A 80 13.44 3.60 -16.75
C ILE A 80 14.17 3.38 -15.42
N ILE A 81 13.46 2.95 -14.38
CA ILE A 81 14.03 2.71 -13.05
C ILE A 81 14.78 1.38 -13.05
N LYS A 82 15.97 1.36 -12.44
CA LYS A 82 16.74 0.12 -12.28
C LYS A 82 15.90 -0.92 -11.49
N PRO A 83 15.74 -2.16 -11.98
CA PRO A 83 14.89 -3.18 -11.34
C PRO A 83 15.19 -3.39 -9.85
N ASN A 84 16.47 -3.46 -9.47
CA ASN A 84 16.87 -3.64 -8.07
C ASN A 84 16.42 -2.49 -7.16
N ILE A 85 16.43 -1.26 -7.68
CA ILE A 85 15.96 -0.07 -6.94
C ILE A 85 14.44 -0.09 -6.85
N LEU A 86 13.75 -0.49 -7.92
CA LEU A 86 12.30 -0.63 -7.95
C LEU A 86 11.83 -1.65 -6.90
N ILE A 87 12.39 -2.86 -6.91
CA ILE A 87 12.07 -3.92 -5.94
C ILE A 87 12.29 -3.44 -4.51
N LYS A 88 13.45 -2.85 -4.22
CA LYS A 88 13.76 -2.30 -2.89
C LYS A 88 12.76 -1.24 -2.47
N THR A 89 12.41 -0.32 -3.37
CA THR A 89 11.44 0.75 -3.08
C THR A 89 10.05 0.19 -2.79
N LEU A 90 9.63 -0.82 -3.54
CA LEU A 90 8.34 -1.47 -3.34
C LEU A 90 8.29 -2.27 -2.03
N ASP A 91 9.35 -3.02 -1.70
CA ASP A 91 9.43 -3.75 -0.42
C ASP A 91 9.41 -2.78 0.77
N GLU A 92 10.20 -1.70 0.73
CA GLU A 92 10.16 -0.64 1.75
C GLU A 92 8.76 -0.04 1.90
N LEU A 93 8.07 0.24 0.78
CA LEU A 93 6.73 0.80 0.80
C LEU A 93 5.71 -0.15 1.42
N ILE A 94 5.75 -1.43 1.04
CA ILE A 94 4.87 -2.48 1.58
C ILE A 94 5.08 -2.62 3.09
N VAL A 95 6.33 -2.68 3.54
CA VAL A 95 6.66 -2.76 4.98
C VAL A 95 6.12 -1.56 5.75
N LEU A 96 6.30 -0.35 5.24
CA LEU A 96 5.79 0.86 5.89
C LEU A 96 4.26 0.89 5.97
N MET A 97 3.56 0.48 4.90
CA MET A 97 2.09 0.37 4.90
C MET A 97 1.60 -0.70 5.88
N LEU A 98 2.25 -1.87 5.93
CA LEU A 98 1.93 -2.94 6.88
C LEU A 98 2.10 -2.49 8.33
N MET A 99 3.22 -1.83 8.65
CA MET A 99 3.46 -1.27 9.98
C MET A 99 2.37 -0.28 10.37
N ALA A 100 2.03 0.66 9.48
CA ALA A 100 1.00 1.65 9.74
C ALA A 100 -0.39 1.01 9.95
N LEU A 101 -0.79 0.01 9.16
CA LEU A 101 -2.08 -0.66 9.36
C LEU A 101 -2.12 -1.47 10.66
N LYS A 102 -1.08 -2.28 10.94
CA LYS A 102 -1.04 -3.14 12.13
C LYS A 102 -1.06 -2.33 13.43
N SER A 103 -0.27 -1.26 13.51
CA SER A 103 -0.25 -0.37 14.69
C SER A 103 -1.58 0.33 14.96
N ASN A 104 -2.47 0.47 13.97
CA ASN A 104 -3.78 1.09 14.17
C ASN A 104 -4.90 0.08 14.48
N ILE A 105 -4.72 -1.21 14.15
CA ILE A 105 -5.67 -2.26 14.53
C ILE A 105 -5.46 -2.70 15.98
N GLU A 106 -4.22 -2.76 16.46
CA GLU A 106 -3.89 -3.20 17.84
C GLU A 106 -4.33 -2.20 18.93
N VAL A 107 -4.69 -0.98 18.54
CA VAL A 107 -5.06 0.12 19.45
C VAL A 107 -6.59 0.21 19.69
N ILE A 108 -7.39 -0.63 19.01
CA ILE A 108 -8.86 -0.68 19.13
C ILE A 108 -9.29 -1.91 19.91
#